data_AF-A0A3B0XK59-F1
#
_entry.id   AF-A0A3B0XK59-F1
#
_cell.length_a   1.000
_cell.length_b   1.000
_cell.length_c   1.000
_cell.angle_alpha   90.00
_cell.angle_beta   90.00
_cell.angle_gamma   90.00
#
_symmetry.space_group_name_H-M   'P 1'
#
loop_
_entity.id
_entity.type
_entity.pdbx_description
1 polymer ?
#
loop_
_entity_poly.entity_id
_entity_poly.type
_entity_poly.pdbx_seq_one_letter_code
_entity_poly.pdbx_strand_id
1 'polypeptide(L)'
;GSVFTLIFNGITIGAVAGYLTYIGYSETFWPFVSGHSAMELLAIVLSGAAGFKLGFSIISPGRKSRLRALQDNAKEAVYMMYGVATMFLIAAFIEAYWSSMSDIPAMIKYAVGSLFWLLLLLYFAYAGRRNATG
;
A
#
# COMPACT_ATOMS: atom_id res chain seq x y z
N GLY A 1 1.63 -17.59 2.25
CA GLY A 1 0.54 -16.63 2.04
C GLY A 1 1.11 -15.31 1.56
N SER A 2 1.40 -14.38 2.47
CA SER A 2 1.77 -12.99 2.15
C SER A 2 2.89 -12.82 1.13
N VAL A 3 4.01 -13.54 1.24
CA VAL A 3 5.12 -13.47 0.25
C VAL A 3 4.58 -13.68 -1.17
N PHE A 4 3.84 -14.78 -1.35
CA PHE A 4 3.31 -15.17 -2.64
C PHE A 4 2.34 -14.12 -3.17
N THR A 5 1.42 -13.62 -2.32
CA THR A 5 0.47 -12.59 -2.71
C THR A 5 1.16 -11.28 -3.11
N LEU A 6 2.18 -10.84 -2.36
CA LEU A 6 2.95 -9.63 -2.71
C LEU A 6 3.68 -9.78 -4.03
N ILE A 7 4.36 -10.91 -4.25
CA ILE A 7 5.05 -11.20 -5.52
C ILE A 7 4.05 -11.24 -6.67
N PHE A 8 2.93 -11.93 -6.49
CA PHE A 8 1.86 -12.00 -7.49
C PHE A 8 1.34 -10.61 -7.85
N ASN A 9 0.98 -9.80 -6.85
CA ASN A 9 0.52 -8.42 -7.08
C ASN A 9 1.58 -7.59 -7.82
N GLY A 10 2.85 -7.67 -7.40
CA GLY A 10 3.94 -6.94 -8.05
C GLY A 10 4.14 -7.33 -9.51
N ILE A 11 4.11 -8.64 -9.82
CA ILE A 11 4.20 -9.14 -11.19
C ILE A 11 3.00 -8.68 -12.01
N THR A 12 1.77 -8.84 -11.50
CA THR A 12 0.55 -8.45 -12.22
C THR A 12 0.52 -6.95 -12.52
N ILE A 13 0.77 -6.11 -11.52
CA ILE A 13 0.78 -4.65 -11.69
C ILE A 13 1.88 -4.24 -12.67
N GLY A 14 3.09 -4.77 -12.51
CA GLY A 14 4.21 -4.48 -13.40
C GLY A 14 3.97 -4.94 -14.84
N ALA A 15 3.37 -6.11 -15.04
CA ALA A 15 3.03 -6.63 -16.37
C ALA A 15 1.96 -5.78 -17.05
N VAL A 16 0.91 -5.36 -16.34
CA VAL A 16 -0.14 -4.48 -16.87
C VAL A 16 0.43 -3.11 -17.23
N ALA A 17 1.19 -2.49 -16.32
CA ALA A 17 1.83 -1.19 -16.56
C ALA A 17 2.82 -1.24 -17.74
N GLY A 18 3.65 -2.28 -17.80
CA GLY A 18 4.61 -2.49 -18.88
C GLY A 18 3.92 -2.74 -20.22
N TYR A 19 2.86 -3.55 -20.25
CA TYR A 19 2.10 -3.81 -21.46
C TYR A 19 1.41 -2.55 -22.00
N LEU A 20 0.73 -1.78 -21.14
CA LEU A 20 0.07 -0.53 -21.54
C LEU A 20 1.07 0.51 -22.04
N THR A 21 2.25 0.59 -21.42
CA THR A 21 3.36 1.43 -21.89
C THR A 21 3.83 0.97 -23.28
N TYR A 22 4.00 -0.35 -23.48
CA TYR A 22 4.45 -0.93 -24.73
C TYR A 22 3.49 -0.65 -25.90
N ILE A 23 2.18 -0.74 -25.67
CA ILE A 23 1.18 -0.47 -26.71
C ILE A 23 0.85 1.03 -26.89
N GLY A 24 1.61 1.94 -26.27
CA GLY A 24 1.51 3.38 -26.49
C GLY A 24 0.52 4.14 -25.60
N TYR A 25 -0.02 3.52 -24.55
CA TYR A 25 -0.96 4.16 -23.62
C TYR A 25 -0.27 4.95 -22.48
N SER A 26 1.02 5.29 -22.62
CA SER A 26 1.78 5.96 -21.57
C SER A 26 1.17 7.30 -21.14
N GLU A 27 0.69 8.10 -22.09
CA GLU A 27 0.12 9.44 -21.85
C GLU A 27 -1.25 9.41 -21.16
N THR A 28 -1.91 8.24 -21.12
CA THR A 28 -3.20 8.07 -20.43
C THR A 28 -3.02 7.31 -19.12
N PHE A 29 -2.29 6.20 -19.14
CA PHE A 29 -2.10 5.32 -17.99
C PHE A 29 -1.32 5.96 -16.85
N TRP A 30 -0.14 6.52 -17.12
CA TRP A 30 0.72 7.02 -16.05
C TRP A 30 0.14 8.25 -15.33
N PRO A 31 -0.43 9.26 -16.02
CA PRO A 31 -1.09 10.37 -15.34
C PRO A 31 -2.31 9.88 -14.53
N PHE A 32 -3.07 8.90 -15.04
CA PHE A 32 -4.22 8.34 -14.36
C PHE A 32 -3.83 7.65 -13.04
N VAL A 33 -2.81 6.79 -13.06
CA VAL A 33 -2.42 6.00 -11.87
C VAL A 33 -1.59 6.79 -10.86
N SER A 34 -0.84 7.80 -11.32
CA SER A 34 0.12 8.54 -10.49
C SER A 34 -0.48 9.08 -9.18
N GLY A 35 -1.72 9.57 -9.20
CA GLY A 35 -2.39 10.18 -8.05
C GLY A 35 -2.71 9.21 -6.91
N HIS A 36 -3.11 7.97 -7.19
CA HIS A 36 -3.51 7.01 -6.15
C HIS A 36 -2.46 5.93 -5.86
N SER A 37 -1.46 5.78 -6.75
CA SER A 37 -0.43 4.73 -6.67
C SER A 37 0.26 4.63 -5.31
N ALA A 38 0.55 5.76 -4.66
CA ALA A 38 1.24 5.77 -3.37
C ALA A 38 0.39 5.14 -2.26
N MET A 39 -0.93 5.40 -2.22
CA MET A 39 -1.80 4.81 -1.21
C MET A 39 -1.96 3.32 -1.47
N GLU A 40 -2.22 2.93 -2.71
CA GLU A 40 -2.49 1.51 -3.05
C GLU A 40 -1.28 0.63 -2.82
N LEU A 41 -0.11 1.02 -3.34
CA LEU A 41 1.09 0.18 -3.24
C LEU A 41 1.56 0.06 -1.79
N LEU A 42 1.50 1.14 -1.01
CA LEU A 42 1.81 1.06 0.42
C LEU A 42 0.75 0.25 1.19
N ALA A 43 -0.54 0.37 0.86
CA ALA A 43 -1.60 -0.44 1.47
C ALA A 43 -1.41 -1.95 1.20
N ILE A 44 -0.99 -2.33 -0.02
CA ILE A 44 -0.65 -3.71 -0.38
C ILE A 44 0.54 -4.21 0.46
N VAL A 45 1.61 -3.42 0.56
CA VAL A 45 2.80 -3.80 1.35
C VAL A 45 2.46 -3.94 2.84
N LEU A 46 1.66 -3.03 3.40
CA LEU A 46 1.22 -3.08 4.80
C LEU A 46 0.30 -4.28 5.07
N SER A 47 -0.59 -4.60 4.14
CA SER A 47 -1.41 -5.82 4.20
C SER A 47 -0.53 -7.08 4.24
N GLY A 48 0.50 -7.11 3.39
CA GLY A 48 1.49 -8.17 3.38
C GLY A 48 2.23 -8.29 4.72
N ALA A 49 2.70 -7.16 5.26
CA ALA A 49 3.38 -7.08 6.56
C ALA A 49 2.49 -7.57 7.71
N ALA A 50 1.21 -7.20 7.72
CA ALA A 50 0.24 -7.71 8.69
C ALA A 50 0.09 -9.23 8.60
N GLY A 51 -0.06 -9.78 7.39
CA GLY A 51 -0.13 -11.23 7.20
C GLY A 51 1.18 -11.95 7.57
N PHE A 52 2.34 -11.32 7.34
CA PHE A 52 3.63 -11.85 7.78
C PHE A 52 3.73 -11.92 9.30
N LYS A 53 3.32 -10.86 10.00
CA LYS A 53 3.30 -10.82 11.46
C LYS A 53 2.46 -11.96 12.05
N LEU A 54 1.28 -12.20 11.48
CA LEU A 54 0.42 -13.30 11.89
C LEU A 54 1.03 -14.67 11.57
N GLY A 55 1.53 -14.87 10.35
CA GLY A 55 2.17 -16.12 9.95
C GLY A 55 3.40 -16.45 10.81
N PHE A 56 4.24 -15.45 11.08
CA PHE A 56 5.43 -15.63 11.92
C PHE A 56 5.08 -15.96 13.37
N SER A 57 3.99 -15.40 13.91
CA SER A 57 3.52 -15.71 15.27
C SER A 57 3.16 -17.19 15.48
N ILE A 58 2.79 -17.91 14.42
CA ILE A 58 2.49 -19.34 14.47
C ILE A 58 3.78 -20.17 14.34
N ILE A 59 4.72 -19.72 13.51
CA ILE A 59 6.00 -20.40 13.24
C ILE A 59 6.91 -20.32 14.47
N SER A 60 7.03 -19.13 15.07
CA SER A 60 7.87 -18.87 16.24
C SER A 60 7.08 -18.17 17.36
N PRO A 61 6.21 -18.92 18.08
CA PRO A 61 5.36 -18.35 19.13
C PRO A 61 6.11 -18.08 20.45
N GLY A 62 7.39 -18.44 20.55
CA GLY A 62 8.18 -18.37 21.77
C GLY A 62 7.60 -19.26 22.87
N ARG A 63 7.36 -18.69 24.07
CA ARG A 63 6.81 -19.40 25.24
C ARG A 63 5.28 -19.51 25.25
N LYS A 64 4.59 -18.93 24.26
CA LYS A 64 3.12 -18.94 24.18
C LYS A 64 2.65 -20.13 23.35
N SER A 65 1.41 -20.57 23.57
CA SER A 65 0.75 -21.45 22.61
C SER A 65 0.57 -20.73 21.28
N ARG A 66 0.58 -21.47 20.16
CA ARG A 66 0.36 -20.89 18.82
C ARG A 66 -0.93 -20.07 18.74
N LEU A 67 -2.01 -20.57 19.32
CA LEU A 67 -3.29 -19.86 19.36
C LEU A 67 -3.17 -18.54 20.12
N ARG A 68 -2.48 -18.53 21.27
CA ARG A 68 -2.33 -17.31 22.06
C ARG A 68 -1.42 -16.29 21.38
N ALA A 69 -0.29 -16.75 20.81
CA ALA A 69 0.61 -15.90 20.04
C ALA A 69 -0.12 -15.25 18.85
N LEU A 70 -0.97 -16.02 18.16
CA LEU A 70 -1.80 -15.53 17.08
C LEU A 70 -2.81 -14.49 17.56
N GLN A 71 -3.56 -14.74 18.64
CA GLN A 71 -4.53 -13.80 19.18
C GLN A 71 -3.91 -12.45 19.58
N ASP A 72 -2.73 -12.49 20.21
CA ASP A 72 -2.02 -11.28 20.61
C ASP A 72 -1.59 -10.46 19.38
N ASN A 73 -1.02 -11.11 18.35
CA ASN A 73 -0.61 -10.44 17.12
C ASN A 73 -1.80 -10.03 16.22
N ALA A 74 -2.94 -10.72 16.31
CA ALA A 74 -4.16 -10.42 15.56
C ALA A 74 -4.70 -9.04 15.88
N LYS A 75 -4.65 -8.61 17.15
CA LYS A 75 -5.11 -7.26 17.54
C LYS A 75 -4.34 -6.18 16.79
N GLU A 76 -3.02 -6.26 16.79
CA GLU A 76 -2.16 -5.31 16.08
C GLU A 76 -2.34 -5.39 14.56
N ALA A 77 -2.52 -6.60 14.02
CA ALA A 77 -2.82 -6.78 12.60
C ALA A 77 -4.15 -6.13 12.20
N VAL A 78 -5.20 -6.24 13.03
CA VAL A 78 -6.50 -5.60 12.77
C VAL A 78 -6.36 -4.08 12.74
N TYR A 79 -5.60 -3.48 13.65
CA TYR A 79 -5.32 -2.03 13.61
C TYR A 79 -4.57 -1.61 12.33
N MET A 80 -3.59 -2.40 11.88
CA MET A 80 -2.94 -2.16 10.59
C MET A 80 -3.94 -2.25 9.44
N MET A 81 -4.87 -3.21 9.48
CA MET A 81 -5.88 -3.39 8.44
C MET A 81 -6.89 -2.25 8.37
N TYR A 82 -7.22 -1.59 9.49
CA TYR A 82 -8.02 -0.37 9.44
C TYR A 82 -7.31 0.74 8.67
N GLY A 83 -6.00 0.93 8.92
CA GLY A 83 -5.19 1.88 8.15
C GLY A 83 -5.14 1.55 6.67
N VAL A 84 -4.91 0.27 6.33
CA VAL A 84 -4.94 -0.24 4.94
C VAL A 84 -6.29 0.05 4.28
N ALA A 85 -7.40 -0.27 4.94
CA ALA A 85 -8.74 -0.04 4.39
C ALA A 85 -8.99 1.45 4.13
N THR A 86 -8.57 2.33 5.04
CA THR A 86 -8.64 3.78 4.84
C THR A 86 -7.76 4.22 3.66
N MET A 87 -6.57 3.66 3.50
CA MET A 87 -5.69 3.98 2.36
C MET A 87 -6.32 3.57 1.02
N PHE A 88 -6.91 2.38 0.93
CA PHE A 88 -7.64 1.97 -0.28
C PHE A 88 -8.88 2.82 -0.54
N LEU A 89 -9.60 3.24 0.50
CA LEU A 89 -10.75 4.14 0.33
C LEU A 89 -10.31 5.50 -0.24
N ILE A 90 -9.19 6.05 0.25
CA ILE A 90 -8.62 7.29 -0.27
C ILE A 90 -8.13 7.09 -1.70
N ALA A 91 -7.45 5.97 -2.01
CA ALA A 91 -7.04 5.63 -3.37
C ALA A 91 -8.22 5.61 -4.34
N ALA A 92 -9.29 4.88 -3.99
CA ALA A 92 -10.50 4.77 -4.81
C ALA A 92 -11.17 6.13 -5.02
N PHE A 93 -11.16 7.01 -4.00
CA PHE A 93 -11.68 8.37 -4.15
C PHE A 93 -10.82 9.19 -5.11
N ILE A 94 -9.49 9.13 -4.98
CA ILE A 94 -8.58 9.80 -5.90
C ILE A 94 -8.76 9.26 -7.32
N GLU A 95 -8.90 7.96 -7.51
CA GLU A 95 -9.18 7.36 -8.81
C GLU A 95 -10.49 7.87 -9.43
N ALA A 96 -11.57 7.80 -8.67
CA ALA A 96 -12.91 8.16 -9.15
C ALA A 96 -13.02 9.65 -9.52
N TYR A 97 -12.39 10.53 -8.73
CA TYR A 97 -12.57 11.97 -8.89
C TYR A 97 -11.35 12.66 -9.52
N TRP A 98 -10.13 12.39 -9.05
CA TRP A 98 -8.93 13.09 -9.53
C TRP A 98 -8.35 12.47 -10.79
N SER A 99 -8.17 11.14 -10.83
CA SER A 99 -7.59 10.45 -11.97
C SER A 99 -8.44 10.60 -13.23
N SER A 100 -9.77 10.59 -13.05
CA SER A 100 -10.77 10.68 -14.11
C SER A 100 -10.96 12.09 -14.71
N MET A 101 -10.40 13.15 -14.11
CA MET A 101 -10.44 14.50 -14.68
C MET A 101 -9.52 14.59 -15.92
N SER A 102 -10.09 14.75 -17.11
CA SER A 102 -9.36 14.88 -18.39
C SER A 102 -8.67 16.23 -18.55
N ASP A 103 -9.19 17.27 -17.93
CA ASP A 103 -8.83 18.66 -18.24
C ASP A 103 -7.58 19.13 -17.47
N ILE A 104 -7.07 18.29 -16.56
CA ILE A 104 -5.88 18.58 -15.75
C ILE A 104 -4.63 18.12 -16.51
N PRO A 105 -3.65 19.01 -16.77
CA PRO A 105 -2.37 18.65 -17.38
C PRO A 105 -1.64 17.52 -16.64
N ALA A 106 -1.06 16.58 -17.38
CA ALA A 106 -0.34 15.43 -16.83
C ALA A 106 0.75 15.82 -15.80
N MET A 107 1.47 16.91 -16.04
CA MET A 107 2.49 17.42 -15.12
C MET A 107 1.94 17.75 -13.73
N ILE A 108 0.71 18.26 -13.64
CA ILE A 108 0.05 18.53 -12.35
C ILE A 108 -0.30 17.22 -11.66
N LYS A 109 -0.81 16.23 -12.39
CA LYS A 109 -1.11 14.89 -11.85
C LYS A 109 0.16 14.24 -11.29
N TYR A 110 1.28 14.32 -12.01
CA TYR A 110 2.56 13.83 -11.52
C TYR A 110 3.05 14.58 -10.28
N ALA A 111 2.98 15.91 -10.26
CA ALA A 111 3.38 16.69 -9.09
C ALA A 111 2.59 16.32 -7.83
N VAL A 112 1.27 16.16 -7.96
CA VAL A 112 0.39 15.74 -6.85
C VAL A 112 0.68 14.29 -6.43
N GLY A 113 0.85 13.38 -7.39
CA GLY A 113 1.24 11.99 -7.10
C GLY A 113 2.59 11.89 -6.38
N SER A 114 3.59 12.64 -6.82
CA SER A 114 4.90 12.72 -6.15
C SER A 114 4.80 13.32 -4.74
N LEU A 115 3.95 14.34 -4.55
CA LEU A 115 3.68 14.91 -3.22
C LEU A 115 3.06 13.87 -2.29
N PHE A 116 2.09 13.07 -2.76
CA PHE A 116 1.52 12.01 -1.95
C PHE A 116 2.53 10.93 -1.56
N TRP A 117 3.39 10.51 -2.50
CA TRP A 117 4.52 9.63 -2.18
C TRP A 117 5.40 10.21 -1.09
N LEU A 118 5.82 11.48 -1.24
CA LEU A 118 6.65 12.15 -0.26
C LEU A 118 5.98 12.22 1.11
N LEU A 119 4.71 12.63 1.17
CA LEU A 119 3.97 12.74 2.43
C LEU A 119 3.82 11.40 3.14
N LEU A 120 3.48 10.33 2.42
CA LEU A 120 3.34 8.99 3.01
C LEU A 120 4.70 8.43 3.45
N LEU A 121 5.75 8.59 2.65
CA LEU A 121 7.09 8.15 3.02
C LEU A 121 7.59 8.90 4.26
N LEU A 122 7.40 10.22 4.33
CA LEU A 122 7.73 11.01 5.52
C LEU A 122 6.89 10.56 6.72
N TYR A 123 5.58 10.38 6.55
CA TYR A 123 4.71 9.89 7.61
C TYR A 123 5.21 8.55 8.16
N PHE A 124 5.41 7.53 7.33
CA PHE A 124 5.89 6.23 7.80
C PHE A 124 7.34 6.25 8.29
N ALA A 125 8.18 7.15 7.77
CA ALA A 125 9.52 7.33 8.28
C ALA A 125 9.50 7.89 9.71
N TYR A 126 8.70 8.92 9.99
CA TYR A 126 8.73 9.65 11.28
C TYR A 126 7.68 9.22 12.30
N ALA A 127 6.55 8.65 11.87
CA ALA A 127 5.51 8.17 12.76
C ALA A 127 6.04 7.04 13.65
N GLY A 128 5.64 7.04 14.92
CA GLY A 128 6.05 6.03 15.90
C GLY A 128 7.41 6.27 16.58
N ARG A 129 8.26 7.18 16.09
CA ARG A 129 9.57 7.47 16.70
C ARG A 129 9.49 8.04 18.12
N ARG A 130 8.38 8.68 18.49
CA ARG A 130 8.17 9.24 19.85
C ARG A 130 7.87 8.19 20.92
N ASN A 131 7.48 6.97 20.55
CA ASN A 131 7.13 5.91 21.51
C ASN A 131 8.29 4.92 21.77
N ALA A 132 9.45 5.12 21.14
CA ALA A 132 10.62 4.26 21.31
C ALA A 132 11.58 4.71 22.44
N THR A 133 11.17 5.71 23.24
CA THR A 133 11.97 6.28 24.36
C THR A 133 11.23 6.33 25.69
N GLY A 134 10.19 5.48 25.87
CA GLY A 134 9.45 5.35 27.13
C GLY A 134 9.76 4.04 27.84
#